data_AF-A0A920QTL3-F1
#
_entry.id   AF-A0A920QTL3-F1
#
_cell.length_a   1.000
_cell.length_b   1.000
_cell.length_c   1.000
_cell.angle_alpha   90.00
_cell.angle_beta   90.00
_cell.angle_gamma   90.00
#
_symmetry.space_group_name_H-M   'P 1'
#
loop_
_entity.id
_entity.type
_entity.pdbx_description
1 polymer ?
#
loop_
_entity_poly.entity_id
_entity_poly.type
_entity_poly.pdbx_seq_one_letter_code
_entity_poly.pdbx_strand_id
1 'polypeptide(L)' 'MIKAVFLDFYNTLVCFWPPLDQIQQASCREIGLKSYGRGDQSRICYRRVFFNSENEKRSLADRSDAERLDFFFSL' A
#
# COMPACT_ATOMS: atom_id res chain seq x y z
N MET A 1 20.14 21.09 -12.77
CA MET A 1 20.75 20.73 -11.48
C MET A 1 19.63 20.29 -10.54
N ILE A 2 19.64 19.05 -10.05
CA ILE A 2 18.61 18.56 -9.12
C ILE A 2 18.84 19.22 -7.75
N LYS A 3 17.77 19.72 -7.12
CA LYS A 3 17.85 20.42 -5.83
C LYS A 3 17.57 19.52 -4.62
N ALA A 4 16.73 18.50 -4.79
CA ALA A 4 16.42 17.51 -3.78
C ALA A 4 15.94 16.22 -4.44
N VAL A 5 16.16 15.09 -3.77
CA VAL A 5 15.62 13.78 -4.14
C VAL A 5 14.92 13.22 -2.92
N PHE A 6 13.65 12.86 -3.08
CA PHE A 6 12.86 12.20 -2.05
C PHE A 6 12.76 10.72 -2.40
N LEU A 7 13.17 9.86 -1.46
CA LEU A 7 13.12 8.42 -1.61
C LEU A 7 12.06 7.88 -0.67
N ASP A 8 11.23 6.98 -1.18
CA ASP A 8 10.43 6.11 -0.31
C ASP A 8 11.38 5.29 0.57
N PHE A 9 10.96 4.95 1.78
CA PHE A 9 11.80 4.17 2.69
C PHE A 9 11.67 2.68 2.37
N TYR A 10 10.45 2.16 2.35
CA TYR A 10 10.19 0.73 2.18
C TYR A 10 10.13 0.31 0.71
N ASN A 11 10.77 -0.82 0.38
CA ASN A 11 10.94 -1.33 -0.98
C ASN A 11 11.68 -0.37 -1.95
N THR A 12 12.36 0.64 -1.40
CA THR A 12 13.29 1.52 -2.13
C THR A 12 14.65 1.56 -1.41
N LEU A 13 14.67 1.88 -0.11
CA LEU A 13 15.89 1.89 0.71
C LEU A 13 16.06 0.60 1.53
N VAL A 14 14.95 0.05 2.03
CA VAL A 14 14.95 -1.17 2.86
C VAL A 14 13.88 -2.16 2.42
N CYS A 15 14.05 -3.44 2.76
CA CYS A 15 13.04 -4.47 2.53
C CYS A 15 12.35 -4.87 3.84
N PHE A 16 11.09 -5.31 3.74
CA PHE A 16 10.39 -5.90 4.87
C PHE A 16 11.02 -7.24 5.28
N TRP A 17 11.09 -7.49 6.58
CA TRP A 17 11.40 -8.80 7.14
C TRP A 17 10.38 -9.18 8.23
N PRO A 18 9.60 -10.27 8.06
CA PRO A 18 9.56 -11.14 6.88
C PRO A 18 9.05 -10.43 5.61
N PRO A 19 9.22 -11.02 4.41
CA PRO A 19 8.72 -10.45 3.16
C PRO A 19 7.25 -10.00 3.25
N LEU A 20 6.90 -8.88 2.60
CA LEU A 20 5.61 -8.23 2.75
C LEU A 20 4.42 -9.15 2.42
N ASP A 21 4.56 -10.02 1.43
CA ASP A 21 3.56 -11.02 1.06
C ASP A 21 3.31 -12.03 2.19
N GLN A 22 4.35 -12.40 2.95
CA GLN A 22 4.21 -13.28 4.11
C GLN A 22 3.48 -12.57 5.25
N ILE A 23 3.80 -11.30 5.50
CA ILE A 23 3.10 -10.47 6.50
C ILE A 23 1.62 -10.39 6.14
N GLN A 24 1.29 -10.05 4.90
CA GLN A 24 -0.09 -9.94 4.42
C GLN A 24 -0.84 -11.28 4.51
N GLN A 25 -0.20 -12.38 4.09
CA GLN A 25 -0.80 -13.71 4.20
C GLN A 25 -1.04 -14.14 5.66
N ALA A 26 -0.15 -13.77 6.59
CA ALA A 26 -0.32 -14.04 8.01
C ALA A 26 -1.51 -13.25 8.56
N SER A 27 -1.60 -11.94 8.28
CA SER A 27 -2.73 -11.11 8.71
C SER A 27 -4.06 -11.61 8.14
N CYS A 28 -4.12 -11.98 6.85
CA CYS A 28 -5.33 -12.56 6.27
C CYS A 28 -5.76 -13.85 6.99
N ARG A 29 -4.80 -14.72 7.34
CA ARG A 29 -5.08 -15.95 8.08
C ARG A 29 -5.66 -15.69 9.46
N GLU A 30 -5.17 -14.69 10.19
CA GLU A 30 -5.67 -14.33 11.52
C GLU A 30 -7.16 -13.94 11.52
N ILE A 31 -7.62 -13.30 10.44
CA ILE A 31 -9.02 -12.87 10.29
C ILE A 31 -9.88 -13.85 9.49
N GLY A 32 -9.39 -15.07 9.25
CA GLY A 32 -10.14 -16.14 8.57
C GLY A 32 -10.25 -15.98 7.04
N LEU A 33 -9.50 -15.06 6.43
CA LEU A 33 -9.44 -14.90 4.98
C LEU A 33 -8.43 -15.90 4.38
N LYS A 34 -8.89 -16.72 3.42
CA LYS A 34 -8.01 -17.58 2.62
C LYS A 34 -7.24 -16.71 1.62
N SER A 35 -5.93 -16.58 1.80
CA SER A 35 -5.05 -15.88 0.85
C SER A 35 -4.93 -16.69 -0.45
N TYR A 36 -5.25 -16.06 -1.59
CA TYR A 36 -5.06 -16.63 -2.93
C TYR A 36 -3.67 -16.23 -3.45
N GLY A 37 -2.84 -17.23 -3.80
CA GLY A 37 -1.43 -17.04 -4.20
C GLY A 37 -1.21 -16.27 -5.50
N ARG A 38 0.05 -15.89 -5.77
CA ARG A 38 0.73 -15.24 -6.95
C ARG A 38 -0.02 -14.27 -7.88
N GLY A 39 -1.31 -14.44 -8.16
CA GLY A 39 -2.14 -13.53 -8.96
C GLY A 39 -2.45 -12.19 -8.28
N ASP A 40 -2.11 -12.03 -7.00
CA ASP A 40 -2.34 -10.81 -6.23
C ASP A 40 -1.20 -9.79 -6.33
N GLN A 41 0.01 -10.21 -6.75
CA GLN A 41 1.15 -9.29 -6.87
C GLN A 41 0.85 -8.14 -7.86
N SER A 42 0.16 -8.43 -8.97
CA SER A 42 -0.22 -7.43 -9.96
C SER A 42 -1.31 -6.49 -9.46
N ARG A 43 -2.27 -6.99 -8.67
CA ARG A 43 -3.34 -6.19 -8.04
C ARG A 43 -2.79 -5.28 -6.95
N ILE A 44 -1.87 -5.79 -6.12
CA ILE A 44 -1.14 -4.99 -5.12
C ILE A 44 -0.33 -3.88 -5.81
N CYS A 45 0.32 -4.18 -6.93
CA CYS A 45 1.08 -3.18 -7.68
C CYS A 45 0.16 -2.08 -8.23
N TYR A 46 -0.97 -2.44 -8.83
CA TYR A 46 -1.97 -1.48 -9.30
C TYR A 46 -2.53 -0.60 -8.16
N ARG A 47 -2.89 -1.21 -7.03
CA ARG A 47 -3.40 -0.49 -5.85
C ARG A 47 -2.36 0.49 -5.30
N ARG A 48 -1.06 0.14 -5.28
CA ARG A 48 0.01 1.07 -4.86
C ARG A 48 0.14 2.25 -5.82
N VAL A 49 0.09 2.02 -7.13
CA VAL A 49 0.15 3.10 -8.13
C VAL A 49 -1.05 4.04 -7.98
N PHE A 50 -2.27 3.48 -7.86
CA PHE A 50 -3.48 4.26 -7.65
C PHE A 50 -3.41 5.08 -6.35
N PHE A 51 -3.01 4.44 -5.25
CA PHE A 51 -2.82 5.08 -3.95
C PHE A 51 -1.85 6.27 -4.05
N ASN A 52 -0.68 6.08 -4.65
CA ASN A 52 0.31 7.14 -4.79
C ASN A 52 -0.24 8.32 -5.61
N SER A 53 -0.91 8.04 -6.74
CA SER A 53 -1.54 9.07 -7.58
C SER A 53 -2.60 9.88 -6.83
N GLU A 54 -3.44 9.21 -6.03
CA GLU A 54 -4.50 9.88 -5.27
C GLU A 54 -3.94 10.67 -4.09
N ASN A 55 -2.89 10.16 -3.45
CA ASN A 55 -2.22 10.82 -2.34
C ASN A 55 -1.40 12.03 -2.79
N GLU A 56 -0.86 12.03 -4.02
CA GLU A 56 -0.24 13.20 -4.65
C GLU A 56 -1.25 14.33 -4.92
N LYS A 57 -2.49 14.00 -5.31
CA LYS A 57 -3.55 15.01 -5.54
C LYS A 57 -4.09 15.60 -4.24
N ARG A 58 -4.39 14.74 -3.28
CA ARG A 58 -4.86 15.11 -1.93
C ARG A 58 -4.43 14.05 -0.94
N SER A 59 -3.46 14.42 -0.11
CA SER A 59 -2.88 13.55 0.90
C SER A 59 -3.96 12.98 1.80
N LEU A 60 -3.85 11.70 2.16
CA LEU A 60 -4.69 11.06 3.17
C LEU A 60 -4.57 11.77 4.52
N ALA A 61 -3.42 12.39 4.82
CA ALA A 61 -3.23 13.19 6.03
C ALA A 61 -4.21 14.36 6.11
N ASP A 62 -4.62 14.90 4.96
CA ASP A 62 -5.52 16.06 4.85
C ASP A 62 -7.01 15.66 4.69
N ARG A 63 -7.30 14.36 4.76
CA ARG A 63 -8.67 13.81 4.71
C ARG A 63 -9.21 13.60 6.12
N SER A 64 -10.51 13.82 6.29
CA SER A 64 -11.25 13.40 7.48
C SER A 64 -11.32 11.88 7.59
N ASP A 65 -11.66 11.36 8.77
CA ASP A 65 -11.73 9.90 8.97
C ASP A 65 -12.78 9.22 8.09
N ALA A 66 -13.91 9.89 7.84
CA ALA A 66 -14.93 9.41 6.91
C ALA A 66 -14.40 9.34 5.47
N GLU A 67 -13.73 10.39 5.00
CA GLU A 67 -13.12 10.43 3.66
C GLU A 67 -11.99 9.40 3.49
N ARG A 68 -11.25 9.10 4.57
CA ARG A 68 -10.25 8.02 4.58
C ARG A 68 -10.91 6.66 4.45
N LEU A 69 -11.97 6.40 5.21
CA LEU A 69 -12.72 5.16 5.14
C LEU A 69 -13.27 4.94 3.73
N ASP A 70 -13.94 5.93 3.16
CA ASP A 70 -14.47 5.86 1.79
C ASP A 70 -13.37 5.57 0.77
N PHE A 71 -12.20 6.20 0.92
CA PHE A 71 -11.05 5.92 0.08
C PHE A 71 -10.57 4.46 0.20
N PHE A 72 -10.43 3.93 1.41
CA PHE A 72 -10.00 2.55 1.61
C PHE A 72 -11.04 1.53 1.14
N PHE A 73 -12.34 1.86 1.16
CA PHE A 73 -13.38 1.03 0.54
C PHE A 73 -13.32 1.03 -1.00
N SER A 74 -12.80 2.09 -1.61
CA SER A 74 -12.65 2.19 -3.07
C SER A 74 -11.46 1.41 -3.64
N LEU A 75 -10.53 0.96 -2.77
CA LEU A 75 -9.30 0.26 -3.10
C LEU A 75 -9.52 -1.24 -3.30
#